data_AF-A0A969RQX3-F1
#
_entry.id   AF-A0A969RQX3-F1
#
_cell.length_a   1.000
_cell.length_b   1.000
_cell.length_c   1.000
_cell.angle_alpha   90.00
_cell.angle_beta   90.00
_cell.angle_gamma   90.00
#
_symmetry.space_group_name_H-M   'P 1'
#
loop_
_entity.id
_entity.type
_entity.pdbx_description
1 polymer ?
#
loop_
_entity_poly.entity_id
_entity_poly.type
_entity_poly.pdbx_seq_one_letter_code
_entity_poly.pdbx_strand_id
1 'polypeptide(L)'
;GWPLTQVNQWLETSILPILNRKVQPIDAFQAMCQETSHFFKEGQNSCLWAVLVLEQTSDDLFHSQISWAFATWIEAIANVLITHGLDETLARQRSEDAMIAIQGALILSHGLKNFEPFQRIIKQLPQQLCQAIEG
;
A
#
# COMPACT_ATOMS: atom_id res chain seq x y z
N GLY A 1 -20.29 8.51 -8.60
CA GLY A 1 -19.62 8.32 -7.31
C GLY A 1 -18.16 8.56 -7.54
N TRP A 2 -17.53 9.43 -6.75
CA TRP A 2 -16.16 9.85 -6.99
C TRP A 2 -15.20 8.66 -6.85
N PRO A 3 -14.20 8.49 -7.74
CA PRO A 3 -13.31 7.33 -7.72
C PRO A 3 -12.58 7.10 -6.38
N LEU A 4 -12.32 8.15 -5.57
CA LEU A 4 -11.65 7.98 -4.27
C LEU A 4 -12.49 7.23 -3.24
N THR A 5 -13.82 7.34 -3.28
CA THR A 5 -14.69 6.62 -2.34
C THR A 5 -14.48 5.12 -2.49
N GLN A 6 -14.21 4.64 -3.71
CA GLN A 6 -13.94 3.24 -3.97
C GLN A 6 -12.59 2.77 -3.42
N VAL A 7 -11.54 3.60 -3.51
CA VAL A 7 -10.23 3.26 -2.94
C VAL A 7 -10.25 3.28 -1.42
N ASN A 8 -10.88 4.30 -0.82
CA ASN A 8 -10.99 4.40 0.64
C ASN A 8 -11.84 3.24 1.19
N GLN A 9 -12.96 2.94 0.54
CA GLN A 9 -13.77 1.79 0.90
C GLN A 9 -12.98 0.49 0.76
N TRP A 10 -12.23 0.30 -0.31
CA TRP A 10 -11.37 -0.88 -0.49
C TRP A 10 -10.29 -1.00 0.61
N LEU A 11 -9.62 0.11 0.96
CA LEU A 11 -8.66 0.13 2.07
C LEU A 11 -9.34 -0.37 3.35
N GLU A 12 -10.49 0.21 3.70
CA GLU A 12 -11.24 -0.12 4.92
C GLU A 12 -11.78 -1.55 4.93
N THR A 13 -12.30 -2.05 3.81
CA THR A 13 -13.01 -3.34 3.76
C THR A 13 -12.12 -4.52 3.41
N SER A 14 -10.98 -4.27 2.75
CA SER A 14 -10.12 -5.34 2.23
C SER A 14 -8.74 -5.35 2.89
N ILE A 15 -8.06 -4.20 2.99
CA ILE A 15 -6.67 -4.15 3.47
C ILE A 15 -6.57 -4.09 4.99
N LEU A 16 -7.26 -3.16 5.64
CA LEU A 16 -7.20 -3.02 7.10
C LEU A 16 -7.63 -4.30 7.84
N PRO A 17 -8.68 -5.02 7.41
CA PRO A 17 -9.07 -6.28 8.05
C PRO A 17 -8.04 -7.39 7.88
N ILE A 18 -7.18 -7.34 6.85
CA ILE A 18 -6.06 -8.28 6.69
C ILE A 18 -4.95 -7.95 7.68
N LEU A 19 -4.56 -6.68 7.77
CA LEU A 19 -3.46 -6.23 8.64
C LEU A 19 -3.80 -6.31 10.13
N ASN A 20 -5.09 -6.25 10.49
CA ASN A 20 -5.55 -6.40 11.88
C ASN A 20 -5.67 -7.88 12.34
N ARG A 21 -5.37 -8.87 11.48
CA ARG A 21 -5.45 -10.29 11.87
C ARG A 21 -4.33 -10.65 12.84
N LYS A 22 -4.64 -11.49 13.82
CA LYS A 22 -3.65 -12.10 14.72
C LYS A 22 -3.00 -13.32 14.05
N VAL A 23 -2.18 -13.07 13.04
CA VAL A 23 -1.41 -14.08 12.29
C VAL A 23 0.06 -13.67 12.23
N GLN A 24 0.91 -14.55 11.71
CA GLN A 24 2.31 -14.22 11.48
C GLN A 24 2.44 -13.03 10.51
N PRO A 25 3.40 -12.10 10.72
CA PRO A 25 3.54 -10.90 9.89
C PRO A 25 3.66 -11.21 8.40
N ILE A 26 4.39 -12.29 8.07
CA ILE A 26 4.59 -12.72 6.70
C ILE A 26 3.27 -13.09 6.03
N ASP A 27 2.36 -13.76 6.75
CA ASP A 27 1.05 -14.15 6.22
C ASP A 27 0.15 -12.92 6.01
N ALA A 28 0.17 -11.97 6.97
CA ALA A 28 -0.57 -10.72 6.86
C ALA A 28 -0.11 -9.90 5.65
N PHE A 29 1.21 -9.73 5.46
CA PHE A 29 1.74 -8.97 4.35
C PHE A 29 1.59 -9.68 3.00
N GLN A 30 1.68 -11.02 2.96
CA GLN A 30 1.37 -11.78 1.74
C GLN A 30 -0.08 -11.57 1.34
N ALA A 31 -1.03 -11.69 2.26
CA ALA A 31 -2.44 -11.45 2.00
C ALA A 31 -2.70 -9.99 1.57
N MET A 32 -2.08 -9.01 2.22
CA MET A 32 -2.16 -7.60 1.83
C MET A 32 -1.65 -7.38 0.40
N CYS A 33 -0.50 -7.97 0.05
CA CYS A 33 0.09 -7.84 -1.27
C CYS A 33 -0.74 -8.54 -2.36
N GLN A 34 -1.33 -9.69 -2.06
CA GLN A 34 -2.25 -10.39 -2.97
C GLN A 34 -3.50 -9.56 -3.25
N GLU A 35 -4.12 -9.01 -2.21
CA GLU A 35 -5.29 -8.15 -2.34
C GLU A 35 -4.97 -6.86 -3.11
N THR A 36 -3.81 -6.26 -2.82
CA THR A 36 -3.30 -5.10 -3.58
C THR A 36 -3.10 -5.43 -5.05
N SER A 37 -2.50 -6.58 -5.36
CA SER A 37 -2.33 -7.05 -6.74
C SER A 37 -3.68 -7.22 -7.44
N HIS A 38 -4.66 -7.82 -6.75
CA HIS A 38 -6.00 -8.04 -7.29
C HIS A 38 -6.70 -6.72 -7.61
N PHE A 39 -6.71 -5.78 -6.66
CA PHE A 39 -7.33 -4.47 -6.81
C PHE A 39 -6.75 -3.69 -8.00
N PHE A 40 -5.42 -3.70 -8.14
CA PHE A 40 -4.75 -3.04 -9.26
C PHE A 40 -4.68 -3.89 -10.53
N LYS A 41 -5.34 -5.06 -10.58
CA LYS A 41 -5.33 -5.99 -11.72
C LYS A 41 -3.90 -6.28 -12.20
N GLU A 42 -3.05 -6.71 -11.27
CA GLU A 42 -1.62 -6.96 -11.48
C GLU A 42 -0.86 -5.74 -12.03
N GLY A 43 -1.31 -4.53 -11.69
CA GLY A 43 -0.71 -3.26 -12.11
C GLY A 43 -1.31 -2.67 -13.39
N GLN A 44 -2.25 -3.36 -14.05
CA GLN A 44 -2.92 -2.85 -15.26
C GLN A 44 -3.81 -1.64 -14.96
N ASN A 45 -4.40 -1.58 -13.77
CA ASN A 45 -5.12 -0.39 -13.34
C ASN A 45 -4.10 0.63 -12.85
N SER A 46 -4.16 1.86 -13.36
CA SER A 46 -3.32 2.95 -12.85
C SER A 46 -3.67 3.19 -11.39
N CYS A 47 -2.68 3.64 -10.63
CA CYS A 47 -3.03 4.21 -9.35
C CYS A 47 -3.95 5.40 -9.62
N LEU A 48 -5.16 5.33 -9.10
CA LEU A 48 -6.13 6.43 -9.18
C LEU A 48 -5.49 7.77 -8.74
N TRP A 49 -4.50 7.69 -7.85
CA TRP A 49 -3.76 8.80 -7.27
C TRP A 49 -2.67 9.36 -8.17
N ALA A 50 -2.06 8.55 -9.05
CA ALA A 50 -1.05 9.03 -10.00
C ALA A 50 -1.66 9.93 -11.08
N VAL A 51 -2.92 9.67 -11.45
CA VAL A 51 -3.68 10.54 -12.35
C VAL A 51 -4.09 11.83 -11.64
N LEU A 52 -4.50 11.74 -10.37
CA LEU A 52 -5.10 12.86 -9.65
C LEU A 52 -4.10 13.77 -8.91
N VAL A 53 -2.88 13.31 -8.62
CA VAL A 53 -1.79 14.17 -8.12
C VAL A 53 -1.22 15.05 -9.24
N LEU A 54 -1.33 14.63 -10.50
CA LEU A 54 -0.88 15.40 -11.66
C LEU A 54 -1.95 16.37 -12.18
N GLU A 55 -3.23 16.07 -11.97
CA GLU A 55 -4.32 17.02 -12.22
C GLU A 55 -4.37 18.04 -11.07
N GLN A 56 -3.78 19.22 -11.30
CA GLN A 56 -3.81 20.39 -10.41
C GLN A 56 -5.23 20.99 -10.28
N THR A 57 -6.22 20.19 -9.93
CA THR A 57 -7.55 20.70 -9.54
C THR A 57 -7.62 20.74 -8.02
N SER A 58 -7.33 21.94 -7.52
CA SER A 58 -7.38 22.42 -6.14
C SER A 58 -8.70 22.12 -5.42
N ASP A 59 -8.80 20.96 -4.76
CA ASP A 59 -9.86 20.69 -3.79
C ASP A 59 -9.24 20.11 -2.50
N ASP A 60 -9.31 20.88 -1.41
CA ASP A 60 -8.78 20.48 -0.10
C ASP A 60 -9.44 19.18 0.42
N LEU A 61 -10.69 18.93 0.01
CA LEU A 61 -11.39 17.68 0.33
C LEU A 61 -10.74 16.47 -0.36
N PHE A 62 -10.17 16.69 -1.54
CA PHE A 62 -9.48 15.66 -2.30
C PHE A 62 -8.12 15.36 -1.66
N HIS A 63 -7.34 16.39 -1.33
CA HIS A 63 -6.06 16.24 -0.62
C HIS A 63 -6.19 15.59 0.74
N SER A 64 -7.24 15.91 1.51
CA SER A 64 -7.46 15.33 2.84
C SER A 64 -7.83 13.85 2.78
N GLN A 65 -8.71 13.44 1.87
CA GLN A 65 -8.99 12.02 1.62
C GLN A 65 -7.73 11.27 1.18
N ILE A 66 -6.89 11.95 0.39
CA ILE A 66 -5.63 11.39 -0.08
C ILE A 66 -4.68 11.14 1.09
N SER A 67 -4.41 12.19 1.86
CA SER A 67 -3.55 12.13 3.02
C SER A 67 -4.02 11.07 4.02
N TRP A 68 -5.33 10.98 4.24
CA TRP A 68 -5.93 10.00 5.12
C TRP A 68 -5.62 8.56 4.67
N ALA A 69 -5.89 8.19 3.40
CA ALA A 69 -5.72 6.78 3.01
C ALA A 69 -4.25 6.34 3.06
N PHE A 70 -3.30 7.21 2.67
CA PHE A 70 -1.88 6.89 2.82
C PHE A 70 -1.48 6.76 4.28
N ALA A 71 -1.86 7.73 5.13
CA ALA A 71 -1.53 7.70 6.55
C ALA A 71 -2.09 6.45 7.23
N THR A 72 -3.35 6.11 6.97
CA THR A 72 -4.02 4.94 7.55
C THR A 72 -3.39 3.63 7.11
N TRP A 73 -3.00 3.49 5.83
CA TRP A 73 -2.34 2.27 5.38
C TRP A 73 -0.92 2.15 5.94
N ILE A 74 -0.15 3.25 5.93
CA ILE A 74 1.20 3.28 6.54
C ILE A 74 1.13 2.91 8.02
N GLU A 75 0.20 3.49 8.77
CA GLU A 75 0.00 3.19 10.18
C GLU A 75 -0.38 1.72 10.41
N ALA A 76 -1.25 1.15 9.58
CA ALA A 76 -1.63 -0.26 9.69
C ALA A 76 -0.44 -1.21 9.46
N ILE A 77 0.43 -0.93 8.49
CA ILE A 77 1.67 -1.72 8.29
C ILE A 77 2.60 -1.55 9.49
N ALA A 78 2.81 -0.32 9.96
CA ALA A 78 3.69 -0.03 11.08
C ALA A 78 3.23 -0.77 12.35
N ASN A 79 1.92 -0.79 12.62
CA ASN A 79 1.34 -1.49 13.77
C ASN A 79 1.63 -3.00 13.73
N VAL A 80 1.57 -3.64 12.55
CA VAL A 80 1.96 -5.06 12.42
C VAL A 80 3.43 -5.25 12.80
N LEU A 81 4.32 -4.39 12.31
CA LEU A 81 5.76 -4.47 12.57
C LEU A 81 6.09 -4.22 14.05
N ILE A 82 5.48 -3.19 14.66
CA ILE A 82 5.66 -2.84 16.08
C ILE A 82 5.21 -3.98 16.99
N THR A 83 4.06 -4.58 16.68
CA THR A 83 3.52 -5.70 17.46
C THR A 83 4.46 -6.92 17.45
N HIS A 84 5.34 -7.01 16.45
CA HIS A 84 6.33 -8.08 16.31
C HIS A 84 7.76 -7.60 16.63
N GLY A 85 7.89 -6.57 17.45
CA GLY A 85 9.15 -6.21 18.10
C GLY A 85 10.04 -5.25 17.32
N LEU A 86 9.57 -4.69 16.20
CA LEU A 86 10.31 -3.64 15.51
C LEU A 86 10.16 -2.29 16.25
N ASP A 87 11.24 -1.52 16.29
CA ASP A 87 11.21 -0.13 16.77
C ASP A 87 10.20 0.71 15.99
N GLU A 88 9.49 1.61 16.69
CA GLU A 88 8.41 2.43 16.11
C GLU A 88 8.90 3.32 14.95
N THR A 89 10.07 3.93 15.09
CA THR A 89 10.64 4.81 14.05
C THR A 89 10.97 4.00 12.81
N LEU A 90 11.60 2.84 13.00
CA LEU A 90 11.96 1.94 11.91
C LEU A 90 10.72 1.31 11.25
N ALA A 91 9.70 0.97 12.03
CA ALA A 91 8.43 0.45 11.53
C ALA A 91 7.70 1.46 10.65
N ARG A 92 7.63 2.72 11.08
CA ARG A 92 7.03 3.80 10.29
C ARG A 92 7.82 4.03 8.99
N GLN A 93 9.15 4.13 9.07
CA GLN A 93 9.99 4.32 7.88
C GLN A 93 9.81 3.19 6.86
N ARG A 94 9.81 1.93 7.30
CA ARG A 94 9.61 0.78 6.39
C ARG A 94 8.21 0.75 5.79
N SER A 95 7.21 1.21 6.53
CA SER A 95 5.83 1.30 6.05
C SER A 95 5.69 2.38 4.97
N GLU A 96 6.37 3.52 5.15
CA GLU A 96 6.50 4.57 4.14
C GLU A 96 7.24 4.06 2.89
N ASP A 97 8.38 3.39 3.07
CA ASP A 97 9.17 2.79 1.97
C ASP A 97 8.33 1.77 1.17
N ALA A 98 7.53 0.96 1.85
CA ALA A 98 6.61 0.02 1.21
C ALA A 98 5.56 0.74 0.36
N MET A 99 4.98 1.82 0.87
CA MET A 99 4.04 2.64 0.11
C MET A 99 4.70 3.28 -1.11
N ILE A 100 5.90 3.84 -0.94
CA ILE A 100 6.71 4.40 -2.04
C ILE A 100 6.98 3.34 -3.10
N ALA A 101 7.35 2.12 -2.70
CA ALA A 101 7.63 1.02 -3.62
C ALA A 101 6.39 0.62 -4.44
N ILE A 102 5.22 0.45 -3.80
CA ILE A 102 3.97 0.11 -4.48
C ILE A 102 3.58 1.20 -5.48
N GLN A 103 3.55 2.46 -5.03
CA GLN A 103 3.11 3.59 -5.84
C GLN A 103 4.09 3.90 -6.98
N GLY A 104 5.38 3.91 -6.68
CA GLY A 104 6.43 4.11 -7.68
C GLY A 104 6.43 3.00 -8.74
N ALA A 105 6.17 1.76 -8.35
CA ALA A 105 6.10 0.65 -9.30
C ALA A 105 4.87 0.74 -10.22
N LEU A 106 3.72 1.22 -9.74
CA LEU A 106 2.56 1.53 -10.59
C LEU A 106 2.90 2.63 -11.60
N ILE A 107 3.48 3.75 -11.16
CA ILE A 107 3.88 4.85 -12.04
C ILE A 107 4.85 4.36 -13.13
N LEU A 108 5.91 3.65 -12.72
CA LEU A 108 6.91 3.11 -13.63
C LEU A 108 6.29 2.13 -14.64
N SER A 109 5.42 1.24 -14.18
CA SER A 109 4.81 0.22 -15.03
C SER A 109 3.94 0.83 -16.12
N HIS A 110 3.18 1.87 -15.78
CA HIS A 110 2.35 2.62 -16.74
C HIS A 110 3.19 3.43 -17.72
N GLY A 111 4.25 4.09 -17.23
CA GLY A 111 5.19 4.82 -18.09
C GLY A 111 5.90 3.92 -19.12
N LEU A 112 6.26 2.70 -18.71
CA LEU A 112 6.94 1.72 -19.58
C LEU A 112 5.97 0.86 -20.42
N LYS A 113 4.66 0.89 -20.12
CA LYS A 113 3.69 -0.10 -20.63
C LYS A 113 4.13 -1.55 -20.39
N ASN A 114 4.82 -1.78 -19.27
CA ASN A 114 5.26 -3.09 -18.79
C ASN A 114 4.92 -3.22 -17.30
N PHE A 115 4.13 -4.21 -16.92
CA PHE A 115 3.64 -4.40 -15.55
C PHE A 115 4.53 -5.29 -14.67
N GLU A 116 5.60 -5.86 -15.24
CA GLU A 116 6.58 -6.65 -14.49
C GLU A 116 7.21 -5.92 -13.29
N PRO A 117 7.51 -4.60 -13.33
CA PRO A 117 8.04 -3.89 -12.17
C PRO A 117 7.09 -3.92 -10.97
N PHE A 118 5.78 -3.69 -11.18
CA PHE A 118 4.77 -3.78 -10.13
C PHE A 118 4.65 -5.21 -9.59
N GLN A 119 4.49 -6.19 -10.48
CA GLN A 119 4.37 -7.60 -10.09
C GLN A 119 5.58 -8.07 -9.27
N ARG A 120 6.79 -7.66 -9.66
CA ARG A 120 8.03 -7.95 -8.93
C ARG A 120 8.03 -7.34 -7.53
N ILE A 121 7.67 -6.06 -7.40
CA ILE A 121 7.65 -5.37 -6.10
C ILE A 121 6.62 -6.02 -5.18
N ILE A 122 5.39 -6.24 -5.65
CA ILE A 122 4.33 -6.89 -4.87
C ILE A 122 4.75 -8.28 -4.37
N LYS A 123 5.49 -9.05 -5.19
CA LYS A 123 6.00 -10.36 -4.80
C LYS A 123 7.10 -10.29 -3.73
N GLN A 124 7.95 -9.27 -3.76
CA GLN A 124 9.11 -9.14 -2.87
C GLN A 124 8.75 -8.48 -1.53
N LEU A 125 7.74 -7.62 -1.54
CA LEU A 125 7.42 -6.73 -0.42
C LEU A 125 7.16 -7.46 0.92
N PRO A 126 6.44 -8.59 0.99
CA PRO A 126 6.22 -9.28 2.26
C PRO A 126 7.53 -9.67 2.96
N GLN A 127 8.50 -10.19 2.20
CA GLN A 127 9.80 -10.57 2.75
C GLN A 127 10.61 -9.35 3.17
N GLN A 128 10.53 -8.25 2.41
CA GLN A 128 11.23 -7.00 2.72
C GLN A 128 10.70 -6.36 4.01
N LEU A 129 9.37 -6.31 4.18
CA LEU A 129 8.74 -5.83 5.40
C LEU A 129 9.13 -6.65 6.62
N CYS A 130 9.23 -7.97 6.45
CA CYS A 130 9.61 -8.90 7.51
C CYS A 130 11.11 -8.96 7.82
N GLN A 131 11.97 -8.18 7.17
CA GLN A 131 13.40 -8.23 7.46
C GLN A 131 13.66 -7.83 8.92
N ALA A 132 14.42 -8.63 9.67
CA ALA A 132 14.76 -8.34 11.07
C ALA A 132 13.57 -8.26 12.06
N ILE A 133 12.39 -8.77 11.69
CA ILE A 133 11.38 -9.21 12.67
C ILE A 133 11.40 -10.75 12.67
N GLU A 134 11.72 -11.35 13.82
CA GLU A 134 11.67 -12.79 14.00
C GLU A 134 10.20 -13.21 14.18
N GLY A 135 9.76 -14.23 13.43
CA GLY A 135 8.44 -14.84 13.57
C GLY A 135 8.46 -16.01 14.55
#